data_AF-A0A350REV8-F1
#
_entry.id   AF-A0A350REV8-F1
#
_cell.length_a   1.000
_cell.length_b   1.000
_cell.length_c   1.000
_cell.angle_alpha   90.00
_cell.angle_beta   90.00
_cell.angle_gamma   90.00
#
_symmetry.space_group_name_H-M   'P 1'
#
loop_
_entity.id
_entity.type
_entity.pdbx_description
1 polymer ?
#
loop_
_entity_poly.entity_id
_entity_poly.type
_entity_poly.pdbx_seq_one_letter_code
_entity_poly.pdbx_strand_id
1 'polypeptide(L)' 'SAGGGAVKVSMQADGTVLEVHIDPDAVQRDDIAMLEDLVAAAFRDGLRRCGNAQAAAMSRVDTFSPVEDGG' A
#
# COMPACT_ATOMS: atom_id res chain seq x y z
N SER A 1 1.83 5.74 -3.04
CA SER A 1 1.45 6.61 -4.18
C SER A 1 2.67 6.81 -5.07
N ALA A 2 2.48 7.13 -6.35
CA ALA A 2 3.57 7.32 -7.32
C ALA A 2 3.45 8.68 -8.04
N GLY A 3 4.53 9.12 -8.68
CA GLY A 3 4.55 10.33 -9.51
C GLY A 3 4.22 11.62 -8.75
N GLY A 4 4.75 11.80 -7.54
CA GLY A 4 4.52 13.01 -6.74
C GLY A 4 3.07 13.21 -6.24
N GLY A 5 2.19 12.23 -6.44
CA GLY A 5 0.76 12.35 -6.14
C GLY A 5 -0.14 12.07 -7.34
N ALA A 6 0.43 12.01 -8.55
CA ALA A 6 -0.27 11.73 -9.81
C ALA A 6 -1.11 10.44 -9.76
N VAL A 7 -0.63 9.40 -9.07
CA VAL A 7 -1.40 8.17 -8.84
C VAL A 7 -1.43 7.83 -7.35
N LYS A 8 -2.63 7.69 -6.80
CA LYS A 8 -2.87 7.28 -5.42
C LYS A 8 -3.74 6.03 -5.39
N VAL A 9 -3.26 5.01 -4.68
CA VAL A 9 -3.97 3.74 -4.50
C VAL A 9 -4.23 3.58 -3.00
N SER A 10 -5.48 3.32 -2.65
CA SER A 10 -5.90 2.99 -1.30
C SER A 10 -6.14 1.49 -1.21
N MET A 11 -5.52 0.83 -0.23
CA MET A 11 -5.54 -0.62 -0.07
C MET A 11 -5.76 -0.98 1.40
N GLN A 12 -6.49 -2.07 1.64
CA GLN A 12 -6.57 -2.71 2.94
C GLN A 12 -5.32 -3.56 3.21
N ALA A 13 -5.06 -3.84 4.49
CA ALA A 13 -3.87 -4.58 4.91
C ALA A 13 -3.81 -6.01 4.34
N ASP A 14 -4.96 -6.62 4.03
CA ASP A 14 -5.08 -7.93 3.37
C ASP A 14 -4.71 -7.92 1.87
N GLY A 15 -4.41 -6.75 1.31
CA GLY A 15 -4.10 -6.57 -0.11
C GLY A 15 -5.30 -6.18 -0.98
N THR A 16 -6.49 -6.05 -0.40
CA THR A 16 -7.68 -5.63 -1.14
C THR A 16 -7.60 -4.15 -1.55
N VAL A 17 -7.81 -3.86 -2.84
CA VAL A 17 -7.86 -2.49 -3.37
C VAL A 17 -9.20 -1.86 -3.04
N LEU A 18 -9.19 -0.66 -2.48
CA LEU A 18 -10.39 0.11 -2.17
C LEU A 18 -10.67 1.17 -3.24
N GLU A 19 -9.64 1.93 -3.60
CA GLU A 19 -9.79 3.10 -4.48
C GLU A 19 -8.50 3.35 -5.25
N VAL A 20 -8.65 3.81 -6.50
CA VAL A 20 -7.57 4.33 -7.32
C VAL A 20 -7.96 5.73 -7.78
N HIS A 21 -7.11 6.71 -7.47
CA HIS A 21 -7.23 8.08 -7.94
C HIS A 21 -6.07 8.40 -8.87
N ILE A 22 -6.39 8.95 -10.03
CA ILE A 22 -5.44 9.36 -11.06
C ILE A 22 -5.69 10.84 -11.35
N ASP A 23 -4.64 11.63 -11.23
CA ASP A 23 -4.68 13.04 -11.58
C ASP A 23 -4.88 13.19 -13.10
N PRO A 24 -5.84 14.00 -13.58
CA PRO A 24 -6.06 14.20 -15.01
C PRO A 24 -4.82 14.71 -15.75
N ASP A 25 -3.93 15.46 -15.08
CA ASP A 25 -2.67 15.93 -15.68
C ASP A 25 -1.70 14.76 -15.99
N ALA A 26 -1.86 13.61 -15.33
CA ALA A 26 -1.11 12.40 -15.61
C ALA A 26 -1.68 11.59 -16.79
N VAL A 27 -2.87 11.94 -17.29
CA VAL A 27 -3.54 11.23 -18.40
C VAL A 27 -3.23 11.92 -19.72
N GLN A 28 -2.05 11.63 -20.25
CA GLN A 28 -1.59 12.13 -21.55
C GLN A 28 -1.82 11.07 -22.63
N ARG A 29 -2.64 11.40 -23.64
CA ARG A 29 -3.09 10.44 -24.66
C ARG A 29 -1.93 9.88 -25.50
N ASP A 30 -0.88 10.67 -25.68
CA ASP A 30 0.32 10.31 -26.43
C ASP A 30 1.37 9.57 -25.57
N ASP A 31 1.13 9.44 -24.25
CA ASP A 31 2.08 8.84 -23.30
C ASP A 31 1.39 7.94 -22.26
N ILE A 32 0.58 6.99 -22.75
CA ILE A 32 -0.11 6.01 -21.90
C ILE A 32 0.87 5.08 -21.17
N ALA A 33 2.01 4.77 -21.80
CA ALA A 33 3.02 3.89 -21.21
C ALA A 33 3.58 4.44 -19.90
N MET A 34 3.75 5.75 -19.78
CA MET A 34 4.17 6.37 -18.52
C MET A 34 3.09 6.24 -17.44
N LEU A 35 1.82 6.45 -17.79
CA LEU A 35 0.71 6.27 -16.85
C LEU A 35 0.64 4.84 -16.31
N GLU A 36 0.81 3.85 -17.18
CA GLU A 36 0.84 2.43 -16.80
C GLU A 36 1.98 2.13 -15.81
N ASP A 37 3.19 2.67 -16.05
CA ASP A 37 4.32 2.52 -15.12
C ASP A 37 4.03 3.14 -13.75
N LEU A 38 3.48 4.36 -13.73
CA LEU A 38 3.11 5.05 -12.50
C LEU A 38 2.06 4.27 -11.69
N VAL A 39 1.06 3.70 -12.37
CA VAL A 39 0.04 2.85 -11.73
C VAL A 39 0.69 1.59 -11.14
N ALA A 40 1.52 0.90 -11.92
CA ALA A 40 2.23 -0.29 -11.45
C ALA A 40 3.12 0.00 -10.23
N ALA A 41 3.84 1.13 -10.26
CA ALA A 41 4.67 1.59 -9.15
C ALA A 41 3.83 1.89 -7.89
N ALA A 42 2.69 2.56 -8.04
CA ALA A 42 1.80 2.90 -6.92
C ALA A 42 1.21 1.64 -6.26
N PHE A 43 0.80 0.65 -7.06
CA PHE A 43 0.31 -0.63 -6.57
C PHE A 43 1.39 -1.44 -5.83
N ARG A 44 2.61 -1.49 -6.39
CA ARG A 44 3.74 -2.21 -5.77
C ARG A 44 4.14 -1.58 -4.42
N ASP A 45 4.15 -0.25 -4.34
CA ASP A 45 4.35 0.48 -3.09
C ASP A 45 3.23 0.21 -2.07
N GLY A 46 1.97 0.20 -2.52
CA GLY A 46 0.81 -0.13 -1.69
C GLY A 46 0.88 -1.53 -1.09
N LEU A 47 1.09 -2.57 -1.92
CA LEU A 47 1.22 -3.96 -1.46
C LEU A 47 2.36 -4.12 -0.44
N ARG A 48 3.51 -3.50 -0.70
CA ARG A 48 4.67 -3.54 0.21
C ARG A 48 4.32 -2.93 1.57
N ARG A 49 3.57 -1.83 1.61
CA ARG A 49 3.11 -1.20 2.85
C ARG A 49 2.10 -2.08 3.58
N CYS A 50 1.18 -2.72 2.88
CA CYS A 50 0.22 -3.65 3.48
C CYS A 50 0.93 -4.83 4.15
N GLY A 51 1.90 -5.46 3.47
CA GLY A 51 2.70 -6.54 4.06
C GLY A 51 3.49 -6.09 5.30
N ASN A 52 4.09 -4.91 5.26
CA ASN A 52 4.78 -4.36 6.43
C ASN A 52 3.84 -4.05 7.60
N ALA A 53 2.63 -3.56 7.31
CA ALA A 53 1.61 -3.28 8.33
C ALA A 53 1.14 -4.58 9.02
N GLN A 54 0.96 -5.67 8.27
CA GLN A 54 0.63 -6.97 8.85
C GLN A 54 1.76 -7.49 9.76
N ALA A 55 3.01 -7.44 9.30
CA ALA A 55 4.16 -7.86 10.09
C ALA A 55 4.30 -7.03 11.39
N ALA A 56 4.13 -5.72 11.29
CA ALA A 56 4.15 -4.81 12.44
C ALA A 56 3.01 -5.08 13.43
N ALA A 57 1.81 -5.42 12.94
CA ALA A 57 0.67 -5.77 13.79
C ALA A 57 0.95 -7.06 14.59
N MET A 58 1.52 -8.09 13.95
CA MET A 58 1.89 -9.34 14.62
C MET A 58 2.96 -9.12 15.70
N SER A 59 3.99 -8.30 15.42
CA SER A 59 5.01 -7.95 16.41
C SER A 59 4.45 -7.19 17.62
N ARG A 60 3.37 -6.42 17.44
CA ARG A 60 2.70 -5.70 18.53
C ARG A 60 1.87 -6.61 19.42
N VAL A 61 1.32 -7.68 18.87
CA VAL A 61 0.53 -8.67 19.61
C VAL A 61 1.45 -9.59 20.45
N ASP A 62 2.65 -9.92 19.94
CA ASP A 62 3.67 -10.69 20.67
C ASP A 62 4.09 -10.03 22.00
N THR A 63 4.20 -8.70 22.02
CA THR A 63 4.57 -7.94 23.23
C THR A 63 3.51 -7.92 24.34
N PHE A 64 2.33 -8.52 24.13
CA PHE A 64 1.26 -8.56 25.12
C PHE A 64 0.93 -9.97 25.63
N SER A 65 1.83 -10.94 25.44
CA SER A 65 1.69 -12.24 26.12
C SER A 65 1.74 -12.01 27.64
N PRO A 66 0.63 -12.21 28.39
CA PRO A 66 0.73 -12.22 29.83
C PRO A 66 1.56 -13.45 30.16
N VAL A 67 2.77 -13.22 30.67
CA VAL A 67 3.56 -14.25 31.32
C VAL A 67 2.63 -14.96 32.29
N GLU A 68 2.30 -16.22 32.01
CA GLU A 68 1.62 -17.07 32.97
C GLU A 68 2.60 -17.24 34.13
N ASP A 69 2.35 -16.48 35.20
CA ASP A 69 2.99 -16.54 36.49
C ASP A 69 2.66 -17.90 37.11
N GLY A 70 3.36 -18.93 36.63
CA GLY A 70 3.41 -20.26 37.22
C GLY A 70 4.64 -20.35 38.11
N GLY A 71 4.47 -20.06 39.40
CA GLY A 71 5.47 -20.21 40.46
C GLY A 71 4.88 -20.06 41.85
#